data_AF-A0A9E2GJX7-F1
#
_entry.id   AF-A0A9E2GJX7-F1
#
_cell.length_a   1.000
_cell.length_b   1.000
_cell.length_c   1.000
_cell.angle_alpha   90.00
_cell.angle_beta   90.00
_cell.angle_gamma   90.00
#
_symmetry.space_group_name_H-M   'P 1'
#
loop_
_entity.id
_entity.type
_entity.pdbx_description
1 polymer ?
#
loop_
_entity_poly.entity_id
_entity_poly.type
_entity_poly.pdbx_seq_one_letter_code
_entity_poly.pdbx_strand_id
1 'polypeptide(L)'
;MEDHQSDRRPRSKDKLNAVAKEVFDYLGKTFPVCCWSDEFHYFPQIIPPQGVWTGWDNFRPENIAEVTARLSSAEHDIGLISQETEDFDIVVDAETLKRMVRTLREQLVEVRFHETQPTFHLTVMCT
;
A
#
# COMPACT_ATOMS: atom_id res chain seq x y z
N MET A 1 31.49 24.31 3.50
CA MET A 1 31.14 22.91 3.82
C MET A 1 29.70 22.70 3.37
N GLU A 2 29.44 22.68 2.07
CA GLU A 2 28.09 22.47 1.51
C GLU A 2 28.28 21.84 0.14
N ASP A 3 28.17 20.51 0.04
CA ASP A 3 27.99 19.82 -1.25
C ASP A 3 27.52 18.35 -1.13
N HIS A 4 26.84 17.99 -0.05
CA HIS A 4 26.37 16.60 0.20
C HIS A 4 24.85 16.40 0.07
N GLN A 5 24.10 17.48 -0.20
CA GLN A 5 22.63 17.46 -0.14
C GLN A 5 21.98 17.17 -1.50
N SER A 6 22.69 17.43 -2.61
CA SER A 6 22.18 17.20 -3.98
C SER A 6 22.06 15.71 -4.31
N ASP A 7 23.01 14.88 -3.84
CA ASP A 7 23.12 13.47 -4.24
C ASP A 7 22.20 12.53 -3.45
N ARG A 8 21.75 12.93 -2.25
CA ARG A 8 20.86 12.11 -1.39
C ARG A 8 19.39 12.20 -1.77
N ARG A 9 18.94 13.35 -2.28
CA ARG A 9 17.54 13.59 -2.69
C ARG A 9 17.03 12.62 -3.76
N PRO A 10 17.71 12.42 -4.91
CA PRO A 10 17.23 11.49 -5.94
C PRO A 10 17.17 10.06 -5.38
N ARG A 11 18.16 9.67 -4.58
CA ARG A 11 18.27 8.31 -4.03
C ARG A 11 17.13 7.96 -3.05
N SER A 12 16.78 8.85 -2.13
CA SER A 12 15.69 8.60 -1.17
C SER A 12 14.32 8.58 -1.85
N LYS A 13 14.11 9.48 -2.83
CA LYS A 13 12.89 9.50 -3.64
C LYS A 13 12.73 8.24 -4.47
N ASP A 14 13.80 7.77 -5.12
CA ASP A 14 13.77 6.55 -5.93
C ASP A 14 13.51 5.31 -5.07
N LYS A 15 14.13 5.23 -3.88
CA LYS A 15 13.83 4.17 -2.90
C LYS A 15 12.36 4.19 -2.48
N LEU A 16 11.82 5.36 -2.14
CA LEU A 16 10.43 5.49 -1.73
C LEU A 16 9.47 5.08 -2.86
N ASN A 17 9.74 5.53 -4.08
CA ASN A 17 8.97 5.15 -5.27
C ASN A 17 9.04 3.65 -5.54
N ALA A 18 10.19 3.02 -5.33
CA ALA A 18 10.34 1.57 -5.50
C ALA A 18 9.48 0.79 -4.49
N VAL A 19 9.52 1.18 -3.21
CA VAL A 19 8.68 0.56 -2.16
C VAL A 19 7.20 0.78 -2.46
N ALA A 20 6.80 2.01 -2.80
CA ALA A 20 5.41 2.33 -3.16
C ALA A 20 4.92 1.48 -4.34
N LYS A 21 5.74 1.39 -5.39
CA LYS A 21 5.44 0.59 -6.57
C LYS A 21 5.27 -0.89 -6.23
N GLU A 22 6.18 -1.47 -5.46
CA GLU A 22 6.09 -2.88 -5.07
C GLU A 22 4.80 -3.17 -4.30
N VAL A 23 4.48 -2.32 -3.31
CA VAL A 23 3.26 -2.45 -2.51
C VAL A 23 2.03 -2.35 -3.40
N PHE A 24 1.96 -1.34 -4.27
CA PHE A 24 0.77 -1.11 -5.09
C PHE A 24 0.60 -2.22 -6.13
N ASP A 25 1.68 -2.64 -6.79
CA ASP A 25 1.64 -3.74 -7.75
C ASP A 25 1.17 -5.04 -7.08
N TYR A 26 1.57 -5.30 -5.84
CA TYR A 26 1.13 -6.47 -5.09
C TYR A 26 -0.33 -6.36 -4.66
N LEU A 27 -0.74 -5.22 -4.10
CA LEU A 27 -2.13 -4.98 -3.68
C LEU A 27 -3.11 -5.05 -4.85
N GLY A 28 -2.78 -4.44 -5.99
CA GLY A 28 -3.63 -4.48 -7.18
C GLY A 28 -3.77 -5.88 -7.80
N LYS A 29 -2.85 -6.80 -7.50
CA LYS A 29 -2.95 -8.21 -7.90
C LYS A 29 -3.77 -9.04 -6.92
N THR A 30 -3.60 -8.78 -5.62
CA THR A 30 -4.27 -9.56 -4.55
C THR A 30 -5.71 -9.10 -4.33
N PHE A 31 -5.95 -7.79 -4.46
CA PHE A 31 -7.22 -7.13 -4.20
C PHE A 31 -7.64 -6.20 -5.37
N PRO A 32 -7.79 -6.73 -6.60
CA PRO A 32 -8.13 -5.94 -7.77
C PRO A 32 -9.43 -5.13 -7.66
N VAL A 33 -10.47 -5.65 -7.00
CA VAL A 33 -11.76 -4.98 -6.85
C VAL A 33 -11.64 -3.87 -5.81
N CYS A 34 -11.13 -4.19 -4.62
CA CYS A 34 -10.93 -3.19 -3.57
C CYS A 34 -10.00 -2.04 -4.00
N CYS A 35 -8.95 -2.32 -4.79
CA CYS A 35 -8.06 -1.26 -5.25
C CYS A 35 -8.63 -0.44 -6.41
N TRP A 36 -9.58 -0.98 -7.17
CA TRP A 36 -10.17 -0.25 -8.30
C TRP A 36 -11.36 0.62 -7.87
N SER A 37 -12.16 0.16 -6.91
CA SER A 37 -13.37 0.83 -6.45
C SER A 37 -13.07 1.93 -5.41
N ASP A 38 -13.85 3.01 -5.45
CA ASP A 38 -13.80 4.10 -4.46
C ASP A 38 -14.58 3.78 -3.17
N GLU A 39 -15.33 2.68 -3.13
CA GLU A 39 -16.09 2.24 -1.96
C GLU A 39 -15.17 1.71 -0.84
N PHE A 40 -13.94 1.31 -1.17
CA PHE A 40 -12.97 0.68 -0.25
C PHE A 40 -11.86 1.63 0.17
N HIS A 41 -12.21 2.61 1.01
CA HIS A 41 -11.38 3.73 1.47
C HIS A 41 -10.00 3.39 2.05
N TYR A 42 -9.75 2.16 2.49
CA TYR A 42 -8.46 1.74 3.05
C TYR A 42 -7.50 1.19 1.99
N PHE A 43 -8.00 0.88 0.79
CA PHE A 43 -7.19 0.38 -0.31
C PHE A 43 -6.71 1.56 -1.17
N PRO A 44 -5.50 1.46 -1.73
CA PRO A 44 -5.04 2.45 -2.69
C PRO A 44 -5.87 2.37 -3.98
N GLN A 45 -6.15 3.53 -4.58
CA GLN A 45 -6.82 3.60 -5.88
C GLN A 45 -5.83 3.25 -7.00
N ILE A 46 -5.96 2.06 -7.56
CA ILE A 46 -5.13 1.51 -8.62
C ILE A 46 -5.99 1.33 -9.85
N ILE A 47 -5.62 2.02 -10.93
CA ILE A 47 -6.31 1.89 -12.22
C ILE A 47 -5.71 0.68 -12.96
N PRO A 48 -6.48 -0.39 -13.20
CA PRO A 48 -6.00 -1.52 -13.98
C PRO A 48 -5.80 -1.11 -15.45
N PRO A 49 -4.89 -1.78 -16.19
CA PRO A 49 -4.78 -1.58 -17.62
C PRO A 49 -6.12 -1.83 -18.33
N GLN A 50 -6.46 -0.98 -19.31
CA GLN A 50 -7.72 -1.10 -20.05
C GLN A 50 -7.87 -2.49 -20.69
N GLY A 51 -9.05 -3.10 -20.51
CA GLY A 51 -9.39 -4.40 -21.10
C GLY A 51 -8.84 -5.61 -20.36
N VAL A 52 -8.20 -5.44 -19.20
CA VAL A 52 -7.70 -6.55 -18.39
C VAL A 52 -8.66 -6.82 -17.23
N TRP A 53 -9.37 -7.96 -17.28
CA TRP A 53 -10.06 -8.49 -16.10
C TRP A 53 -9.01 -9.08 -15.15
N THR A 54 -8.82 -8.45 -14.00
CA THR A 54 -7.78 -8.83 -13.03
C THR A 54 -8.23 -9.88 -12.01
N GLY A 55 -9.50 -10.31 -12.06
CA GLY A 55 -10.05 -11.33 -11.15
C GLY A 55 -10.81 -10.74 -9.97
N TRP A 56 -11.10 -11.60 -9.00
CA TRP A 56 -11.71 -11.25 -7.73
C TRP A 56 -10.65 -11.13 -6.63
N ASP A 57 -10.95 -10.32 -5.62
CA ASP A 57 -10.13 -10.20 -4.42
C ASP A 57 -9.94 -11.54 -3.71
N ASN A 58 -8.71 -11.80 -3.26
CA ASN A 58 -8.35 -13.08 -2.66
C ASN A 58 -7.97 -12.96 -1.18
N PHE A 59 -8.99 -13.04 -0.32
CA PHE A 59 -8.89 -12.99 1.14
C PHE A 59 -8.56 -14.34 1.80
N ARG A 60 -7.94 -15.29 1.07
CA ARG A 60 -7.50 -16.55 1.69
C ARG A 60 -6.50 -16.27 2.82
N PRO A 61 -6.53 -17.03 3.93
CA PRO A 61 -5.64 -16.82 5.07
C PRO A 61 -4.15 -16.74 4.69
N GLU A 62 -3.72 -17.55 3.73
CA GLU A 62 -2.34 -17.55 3.22
C GLU A 62 -1.94 -16.20 2.61
N ASN A 63 -2.83 -15.62 1.80
CA ASN A 63 -2.62 -14.33 1.15
C ASN A 63 -2.71 -13.17 2.14
N ILE A 64 -3.60 -13.27 3.13
CA ILE A 64 -3.71 -12.28 4.20
C ILE A 64 -2.43 -12.26 5.03
N ALA A 65 -1.86 -13.42 5.33
CA ALA A 65 -0.57 -13.52 6.00
C ALA A 65 0.56 -12.92 5.15
N GLU A 66 0.61 -13.23 3.85
CA GLU A 66 1.64 -12.71 2.95
C GLU A 66 1.55 -11.18 2.79
N VAL A 67 0.36 -10.65 2.51
CA VAL A 67 0.18 -9.19 2.34
C VAL A 67 0.50 -8.44 3.62
N THR A 68 0.11 -8.98 4.79
CA THR A 68 0.42 -8.39 6.08
C THR A 68 1.93 -8.31 6.31
N ALA A 69 2.66 -9.39 6.00
CA ALA A 69 4.12 -9.41 6.12
C ALA A 69 4.77 -8.37 5.20
N ARG A 70 4.29 -8.26 3.95
CA ARG A 70 4.77 -7.26 2.99
C ARG A 70 4.48 -5.82 3.44
N LEU A 71 3.27 -5.54 3.93
CA LEU A 71 2.89 -4.23 4.47
C LEU A 71 3.73 -3.86 5.69
N SER A 72 4.02 -4.83 6.57
CA SER A 72 4.89 -4.61 7.72
C SER A 72 6.34 -4.33 7.33
N SER A 73 6.87 -5.03 6.31
CA SER A 73 8.21 -4.75 5.76
C SER A 73 8.26 -3.36 5.13
N ALA A 74 7.28 -3.02 4.31
CA ALA A 74 7.19 -1.71 3.68
C ALA A 74 7.08 -0.58 4.73
N GLU A 75 6.26 -0.75 5.77
CA GLU A 75 6.14 0.22 6.87
C GLU A 75 7.51 0.49 7.53
N HIS A 76 8.31 -0.56 7.74
CA HIS A 76 9.66 -0.45 8.27
C HIS A 76 10.60 0.29 7.32
N ASP A 77 10.65 -0.12 6.05
CA ASP A 77 11.54 0.44 5.03
C ASP A 77 11.25 1.93 4.78
N ILE A 78 9.97 2.30 4.70
CA ILE A 78 9.54 3.71 4.58
C ILE A 78 9.96 4.51 5.82
N GLY A 79 9.87 3.90 7.01
CA GLY A 79 10.36 4.50 8.25
C GLY A 79 11.86 4.82 8.19
N LEU A 80 12.68 3.92 7.67
CA LEU A 80 14.12 4.18 7.48
C LEU A 80 14.37 5.29 6.46
N ILE A 81 13.67 5.26 5.32
CA ILE A 81 13.80 6.30 4.27
C ILE A 81 13.45 7.69 4.82
N SER A 82 12.37 7.79 5.63
CA SER A 82 11.95 9.04 6.25
C SER A 82 12.99 9.62 7.21
N GLN A 83 13.79 8.78 7.86
CA GLN A 83 14.86 9.19 8.78
C GLN A 83 16.16 9.56 8.04
N GLU A 84 16.39 9.02 6.85
CA GLU A 84 17.59 9.26 6.03
C GLU A 84 17.55 10.59 5.25
N THR A 85 16.38 11.21 5.11
CA THR A 85 16.15 12.40 4.28
C THR A 85 15.74 13.62 5.10
N GLU A 86 16.30 14.78 4.76
CA GLU A 86 15.89 16.09 5.29
C GLU A 86 14.94 16.82 4.34
N ASP A 87 14.64 16.23 3.18
CA ASP A 87 13.73 16.79 2.20
C ASP A 87 12.28 16.65 2.68
N PHE A 88 11.66 17.78 2.99
CA PHE A 88 10.30 17.83 3.55
C PHE A 88 9.26 17.16 2.65
N ASP A 89 9.37 17.32 1.33
CA ASP A 89 8.40 16.73 0.41
C ASP A 89 8.49 15.20 0.46
N ILE A 90 9.71 14.65 0.49
CA ILE A 90 9.95 13.21 0.63
C ILE A 90 9.47 12.71 1.99
N VAL A 91 9.68 13.47 3.07
CA VAL A 91 9.20 13.10 4.41
C VAL A 91 7.67 13.04 4.45
N VAL A 92 6.97 14.01 3.85
CA VAL A 92 5.50 14.03 3.78
C VAL A 92 4.96 12.85 2.98
N ASP A 93 5.54 12.57 1.82
CA ASP A 93 5.16 11.42 0.99
C ASP A 93 5.40 10.09 1.74
N ALA A 94 6.55 9.96 2.42
CA ALA A 94 6.90 8.78 3.20
C ALA A 94 5.92 8.56 4.36
N GLU A 95 5.64 9.58 5.17
CA GLU A 95 4.71 9.44 6.29
C GLU A 95 3.26 9.18 5.82
N THR A 96 2.85 9.75 4.68
CA THR A 96 1.55 9.46 4.06
C THR A 96 1.46 7.99 3.66
N LEU A 97 2.47 7.49 2.92
CA LEU A 97 2.52 6.10 2.49
C LEU A 97 2.60 5.13 3.66
N LYS A 98 3.44 5.43 4.66
CA LYS A 98 3.60 4.65 5.89
C LYS A 98 2.28 4.53 6.66
N ARG A 99 1.54 5.63 6.78
CA ARG A 99 0.22 5.63 7.42
C ARG A 99 -0.78 4.77 6.63
N MET A 100 -0.78 4.85 5.31
CA MET A 100 -1.64 4.02 4.46
C MET A 100 -1.33 2.53 4.66
N VAL A 101 -0.06 2.09 4.54
CA VAL A 101 0.29 0.67 4.69
C VAL A 101 0.01 0.14 6.09
N ARG A 102 0.25 0.94 7.13
CA ARG A 102 -0.11 0.60 8.51
C ARG A 102 -1.62 0.42 8.67
N THR A 103 -2.39 1.41 8.21
CA THR A 103 -3.84 1.39 8.35
C THR A 103 -4.44 0.18 7.64
N LEU A 104 -4.02 -0.10 6.40
CA LEU A 104 -4.50 -1.27 5.67
C LEU A 104 -4.12 -2.58 6.40
N ARG A 105 -2.90 -2.68 6.94
CA ARG A 105 -2.46 -3.82 7.73
C ARG A 105 -3.33 -4.04 8.96
N GLU A 106 -3.63 -2.99 9.72
CA GLU A 106 -4.52 -3.03 10.89
C GLU A 106 -5.95 -3.45 10.52
N GLN A 107 -6.47 -2.94 9.39
CA GLN A 107 -7.80 -3.31 8.91
C GLN A 107 -7.89 -4.79 8.50
N LEU A 108 -6.81 -5.34 7.94
CA LEU A 108 -6.73 -6.76 7.58
C LEU A 108 -6.54 -7.65 8.81
N VAL A 109 -5.70 -7.29 9.78
CA VAL A 109 -5.32 -8.21 10.88
C VAL A 109 -6.12 -8.02 12.15
N GLU A 110 -6.40 -6.77 12.53
CA GLU A 110 -7.02 -6.45 13.80
C GLU A 110 -8.53 -6.33 13.66
N VAL A 111 -8.99 -5.55 12.68
CA VAL A 111 -10.43 -5.38 12.39
C VAL A 111 -10.99 -6.60 11.66
N ARG A 112 -10.18 -7.19 10.77
CA ARG A 112 -10.52 -8.37 9.95
C ARG A 112 -11.87 -8.19 9.25
N PHE A 113 -12.10 -7.04 8.62
CA PHE A 113 -13.39 -6.71 7.98
C PHE A 113 -13.87 -7.80 7.02
N HIS A 114 -12.93 -8.49 6.37
CA HIS A 114 -13.17 -9.59 5.44
C HIS A 114 -13.68 -10.87 6.10
N GLU A 115 -13.67 -10.96 7.42
CA GLU A 115 -14.26 -12.05 8.21
C GLU A 115 -15.41 -11.58 9.09
N THR A 116 -15.36 -10.33 9.55
CA THR A 116 -16.26 -9.80 10.59
C THR A 116 -17.40 -8.96 10.04
N GLN A 117 -17.34 -8.50 8.79
CA GLN A 117 -18.36 -7.64 8.17
C GLN A 117 -18.97 -8.30 6.93
N PRO A 118 -20.08 -9.04 7.06
CA PRO A 118 -20.74 -9.68 5.93
C PRO A 118 -21.14 -8.73 4.79
N THR A 119 -21.43 -7.46 5.12
CA THR A 119 -21.75 -6.41 4.14
C THR A 119 -20.58 -6.10 3.20
N PHE A 120 -19.33 -6.31 3.64
CA PHE A 120 -18.14 -6.14 2.81
C PHE A 120 -18.21 -7.02 1.55
N HIS A 121 -18.68 -8.26 1.68
CA HIS A 121 -18.82 -9.16 0.53
C HIS A 121 -19.96 -8.78 -0.42
N LEU A 122 -20.98 -8.06 0.06
CA LEU A 122 -22.05 -7.54 -0.79
C LEU A 122 -21.54 -6.39 -1.65
N THR A 123 -20.68 -5.54 -1.11
CA THR A 123 -19.99 -4.47 -1.86
C THR A 123 -19.13 -5.05 -2.98
N VAL A 124 -18.36 -6.11 -2.70
CA VAL A 124 -17.54 -6.80 -3.72
C VAL A 124 -18.41 -7.40 -4.84
N MET A 125 -19.57 -7.98 -4.56
CA MET A 125 -20.39 -8.66 -5.60
C MET A 125 -21.22 -7.71 -6.47
N CYS A 126 -21.34 -6.42 -6.10
CA CYS A 126 -22.15 -5.44 -6.82
C CYS A 126 -21.34 -4.50 -7.74
N THR A 127 -20.01 -4.58 -7.70
CA THR A 127 -19.09 -3.88 -8.62
C THR A 127 -18.83 -4.69 -9.89
#